data_AF-A0A0D0AUF2-F1
#
_entry.id   AF-A0A0D0AUF2-F1
#
_cell.length_a   1.000
_cell.length_b   1.000
_cell.length_c   1.000
_cell.angle_alpha   90.00
_cell.angle_beta   90.00
_cell.angle_gamma   90.00
#
_symmetry.space_group_name_H-M   'P 1'
#
loop_
_entity.id
_entity.type
_entity.pdbx_description
1 polymer ?
#
loop_
_entity_poly.entity_id
_entity_poly.type
_entity_poly.pdbx_seq_one_letter_code
_entity_poly.pdbx_strand_id
1 'polypeptide(L)'
;MPKATKWRYCRHFKPLTIHCEFPPERSYTPPPLTQHQVFSRSSDPSSDAAERPTPAALLPIPLSTKIPKPRGEVSRISRGGYNLQEALGWPASEYEETRAFVSQLAREYLKVNKSWRLQAQPKVSIVYAEAQKRYPILERYDGSWVVGDMLRIFLKNSCSRDT
;
A
#
# COMPACT_ATOMS: atom_id res chain seq x y z
N MET A 1 -25.89 -59.73 31.42
CA MET A 1 -26.07 -58.31 31.00
C MET A 1 -25.60 -58.17 29.57
N PRO A 2 -26.50 -58.09 28.56
CA PRO A 2 -26.08 -57.92 27.17
C PRO A 2 -25.65 -56.47 26.91
N LYS A 3 -24.54 -56.29 26.18
CA LYS A 3 -23.98 -54.96 25.85
C LYS A 3 -24.71 -54.36 24.66
N ALA A 4 -25.17 -53.11 24.79
CA ALA A 4 -25.91 -52.41 23.74
C ALA A 4 -25.00 -52.07 22.53
N THR A 5 -25.41 -52.51 21.35
CA THR A 5 -24.71 -52.25 20.07
C THR A 5 -25.05 -50.85 19.57
N LYS A 6 -24.06 -49.96 19.50
CA LYS A 6 -24.22 -48.58 19.02
C LYS A 6 -24.05 -48.52 17.50
N TRP A 7 -25.14 -48.28 16.80
CA TRP A 7 -25.14 -48.08 15.35
C TRP A 7 -24.60 -46.68 15.01
N ARG A 8 -23.60 -46.61 14.14
CA ARG A 8 -23.12 -45.34 13.56
C ARG A 8 -23.81 -45.13 12.22
N TYR A 9 -24.67 -44.13 12.16
CA TYR A 9 -25.32 -43.70 10.94
C TYR A 9 -24.35 -42.85 10.11
N CYS A 10 -23.82 -43.41 9.02
CA CYS A 10 -23.02 -42.66 8.04
C CYS A 10 -23.96 -42.01 7.01
N ARG A 11 -24.02 -40.68 7.01
CA ARG A 11 -24.75 -39.91 6.00
C ARG A 11 -23.99 -39.98 4.68
N HIS A 12 -24.59 -40.63 3.69
CA HIS A 12 -24.09 -40.62 2.32
C HIS A 12 -24.51 -39.30 1.65
N PHE A 13 -23.54 -38.47 1.28
CA PHE A 13 -23.79 -37.28 0.48
C PHE A 13 -23.47 -37.59 -0.98
N LYS A 14 -24.40 -37.24 -1.88
CA LYS A 14 -24.13 -37.34 -3.32
C LYS A 14 -23.05 -36.31 -3.66
N PRO A 15 -22.04 -36.66 -4.50
CA PRO A 15 -21.00 -35.71 -4.87
C PRO A 15 -21.64 -34.49 -5.54
N LEU A 16 -21.26 -33.30 -5.08
CA LEU A 16 -21.62 -32.04 -5.72
C LEU A 16 -20.94 -32.01 -7.10
N THR A 17 -21.69 -32.32 -8.15
CA THR A 17 -21.26 -32.09 -9.52
C THR A 17 -21.23 -30.59 -9.78
N ILE A 18 -20.06 -29.99 -9.60
CA ILE A 18 -19.81 -28.61 -10.02
C ILE A 18 -19.68 -28.65 -11.54
N HIS A 19 -20.73 -28.24 -12.25
CA HIS A 19 -20.67 -28.01 -13.67
C HIS A 19 -19.92 -26.69 -13.92
N CYS A 20 -18.64 -26.78 -14.26
CA CYS A 20 -17.88 -25.66 -14.80
C CYS A 20 -18.14 -25.59 -16.31
N GLU A 21 -19.02 -24.69 -16.73
CA GLU A 21 -19.15 -24.35 -18.15
C GLU A 21 -18.05 -23.34 -18.50
N PHE A 22 -17.14 -23.75 -19.39
CA PHE A 22 -16.20 -22.82 -19.99
C PHE A 22 -16.93 -22.04 -21.08
N PRO A 23 -16.95 -20.70 -21.03
CA PRO A 23 -17.52 -19.91 -22.10
C PRO A 23 -16.75 -20.20 -23.41
N PRO A 24 -17.42 -20.17 -24.57
CA PRO A 24 -16.75 -20.34 -25.85
C PRO A 24 -15.62 -19.32 -25.98
N GLU A 25 -14.42 -19.81 -26.31
CA GLU A 25 -13.23 -19.00 -26.48
C GLU A 25 -13.53 -17.85 -27.46
N ARG A 26 -13.63 -16.62 -26.94
CA ARG A 26 -13.54 -15.45 -27.79
C ARG A 26 -12.08 -15.37 -28.19
N SER A 27 -11.78 -15.68 -29.45
CA SER A 27 -10.46 -15.46 -30.04
C SER A 27 -10.08 -14.00 -29.82
N TYR A 28 -9.26 -13.74 -28.81
CA TYR A 28 -8.60 -12.46 -28.65
C TYR A 28 -7.70 -12.33 -29.87
N THR A 29 -8.10 -11.50 -30.85
CA THR A 29 -7.15 -10.96 -31.81
C THR A 29 -5.99 -10.41 -31.00
N PRO A 30 -4.76 -10.95 -31.13
CA PRO A 30 -3.65 -10.47 -30.35
C PRO A 30 -3.49 -8.97 -30.63
N PRO A 31 -3.28 -8.13 -29.60
CA PRO A 31 -2.99 -6.73 -29.84
C PRO A 31 -1.77 -6.64 -30.79
N PRO A 32 -1.77 -5.71 -31.76
CA PRO A 32 -0.72 -5.64 -32.77
C PRO A 32 0.65 -5.58 -32.08
N LEU A 33 1.52 -6.52 -32.43
CA LEU A 33 2.88 -6.60 -31.91
C LEU A 33 3.61 -5.29 -32.24
N THR A 34 4.17 -4.64 -31.21
CA THR A 34 5.03 -3.45 -31.34
C THR A 34 6.35 -3.72 -32.05
N GLN A 35 6.65 -4.97 -32.40
CA GLN A 35 7.90 -5.37 -33.06
C GLN A 35 8.06 -4.83 -34.50
N HIS A 36 7.01 -4.27 -35.10
CA HIS A 36 7.06 -3.64 -36.43
C HIS A 36 6.93 -2.10 -36.39
N GLN A 37 7.23 -1.44 -35.28
CA GLN A 37 7.34 0.03 -35.28
C GLN A 37 8.70 0.47 -35.84
N VAL A 38 8.69 0.96 -37.09
CA VAL A 38 9.81 1.67 -37.70
C VAL A 38 9.81 3.10 -37.17
N PHE A 39 10.80 3.45 -36.35
CA PHE A 39 11.03 4.82 -35.92
C PHE A 39 11.93 5.52 -36.94
N SER A 40 11.46 6.62 -37.51
CA SER A 40 12.26 7.46 -38.40
C SER A 40 13.45 8.03 -37.63
N ARG A 41 14.67 7.75 -38.10
CA ARG A 41 15.90 8.34 -37.57
C ARG A 41 15.85 9.85 -37.82
N SER A 42 15.68 10.64 -36.77
CA SER A 42 15.86 12.09 -36.84
C SER A 42 17.30 12.36 -37.29
N SER A 43 17.44 12.93 -38.48
CA SER A 43 18.69 13.54 -38.91
C SER A 43 18.82 14.87 -38.18
N ASP A 44 19.67 14.92 -37.17
CA ASP A 44 20.09 16.17 -36.55
C ASP A 44 20.99 16.94 -37.53
N PRO A 45 20.64 18.18 -37.96
CA PRO A 45 21.61 19.05 -38.60
C PRO A 45 22.51 19.68 -37.53
N SER A 46 23.80 19.35 -37.63
CA SER A 46 24.91 19.89 -36.84
C SER A 46 25.29 21.32 -37.26
N SER A 47 25.43 22.21 -36.26
CA SER A 47 26.18 23.50 -36.18
C SER A 47 25.86 24.59 -37.22
N ASP A 48 25.65 25.87 -36.89
CA ASP A 48 26.55 26.70 -36.07
C ASP A 48 25.90 28.03 -35.62
N ALA A 49 26.51 28.63 -34.59
CA ALA A 49 26.55 30.07 -34.21
C ALA A 49 25.43 30.74 -33.36
N ALA A 50 25.79 30.90 -32.06
CA ALA A 50 25.75 32.12 -31.23
C ALA A 50 24.41 32.81 -30.85
N GLU A 51 24.00 32.71 -29.57
CA GLU A 51 24.17 33.81 -28.59
C GLU A 51 23.73 33.42 -27.14
N ARG A 52 24.66 33.68 -26.21
CA ARG A 52 24.54 34.00 -24.77
C ARG A 52 24.22 32.92 -23.71
N PRO A 53 25.02 32.88 -22.61
CA PRO A 53 24.85 31.95 -21.51
C PRO A 53 23.77 32.47 -20.55
N THR A 54 22.72 31.69 -20.36
CA THR A 54 21.88 31.84 -19.16
C THR A 54 22.34 30.74 -18.21
N PRO A 55 23.04 31.06 -17.10
CA PRO A 55 23.42 30.03 -16.15
C PRO A 55 22.14 29.39 -15.62
N ALA A 56 22.13 28.07 -15.68
CA ALA A 56 21.20 27.22 -14.97
C ALA A 56 21.12 27.66 -13.50
N ALA A 57 20.17 28.52 -13.19
CA ALA A 57 19.66 28.64 -11.84
C ALA A 57 18.81 27.38 -11.63
N LEU A 58 19.52 26.31 -11.26
CA LEU A 58 19.00 25.23 -10.43
C LEU A 58 17.94 25.85 -9.53
N LEU A 59 16.67 25.50 -9.79
CA LEU A 59 15.64 25.73 -8.79
C LEU A 59 16.21 25.16 -7.48
N PRO A 60 16.25 25.93 -6.39
CA PRO A 60 16.67 25.38 -5.12
C PRO A 60 15.66 24.29 -4.82
N ILE A 61 16.03 23.04 -5.06
CA ILE A 61 15.30 21.91 -4.50
C ILE A 61 15.40 22.19 -3.01
N PRO A 62 14.29 22.54 -2.32
CA PRO A 62 14.37 22.60 -0.88
C PRO A 62 14.68 21.16 -0.49
N LEU A 63 15.92 20.91 -0.10
CA LEU A 63 16.29 19.71 0.61
C LEU A 63 15.55 19.82 1.94
N SER A 64 14.27 19.44 1.93
CA SER A 64 13.52 19.21 3.14
C SER A 64 14.39 18.27 3.95
N THR A 65 14.88 18.73 5.10
CA THR A 65 15.71 17.96 6.03
C THR A 65 14.95 16.76 6.63
N LYS A 66 13.78 16.45 6.09
CA LYS A 66 12.85 15.43 6.53
C LYS A 66 13.12 14.14 5.78
N ILE A 67 13.01 13.03 6.50
CA ILE A 67 13.23 11.69 5.99
C ILE A 67 12.11 11.37 4.99
N PRO A 68 12.43 11.19 3.69
CA PRO A 68 11.43 10.91 2.67
C PRO A 68 10.87 9.50 2.83
N LYS A 69 9.72 9.25 2.21
CA LYS A 69 9.11 7.93 2.18
C LYS A 69 9.94 6.97 1.31
N PRO A 70 10.25 5.75 1.77
CA PRO A 70 10.92 4.75 0.94
C PRO A 70 10.08 4.32 -0.26
N ARG A 71 10.74 3.84 -1.31
CA ARG A 71 10.07 3.35 -2.52
C ARG A 71 9.30 2.05 -2.23
N GLY A 72 8.12 1.92 -2.84
CA GLY A 72 7.26 0.74 -2.71
C GLY A 72 6.05 0.93 -1.79
N GLU A 73 5.24 -0.12 -1.65
CA GLU A 73 4.08 -0.12 -0.76
C GLU A 73 4.39 -0.81 0.58
N VAL A 74 3.92 -0.21 1.68
CA VAL A 74 4.09 -0.80 3.01
C VAL A 74 3.45 -2.20 3.10
N SER A 75 4.19 -3.15 3.69
CA SER A 75 3.81 -4.57 3.86
C SER A 75 3.66 -5.41 2.58
N ARG A 76 4.05 -4.92 1.39
CA ARG A 76 4.05 -5.72 0.14
C ARG A 76 5.46 -6.17 -0.26
N ILE A 77 6.15 -6.83 0.67
CA ILE A 77 7.58 -7.20 0.53
C ILE A 77 7.86 -7.97 -0.77
N SER A 78 7.01 -8.95 -1.13
CA SER A 78 7.20 -9.76 -2.34
C SER A 78 7.05 -9.01 -3.67
N ARG A 79 6.54 -7.78 -3.66
CA ARG A 79 6.32 -6.95 -4.87
C ARG A 79 7.14 -5.65 -4.85
N GLY A 80 8.27 -5.65 -4.14
CA GLY A 80 9.13 -4.46 -4.00
C GLY A 80 8.58 -3.43 -3.00
N GLY A 81 7.71 -3.85 -2.08
CA GLY A 81 7.33 -3.07 -0.90
C GLY A 81 8.37 -3.17 0.22
N TYR A 82 8.12 -2.49 1.33
CA TYR A 82 9.02 -2.47 2.48
C TYR A 82 8.30 -2.83 3.79
N ASN A 83 9.09 -3.27 4.77
CA ASN A 83 8.66 -3.40 6.15
C ASN A 83 8.80 -2.05 6.86
N LEU A 84 7.74 -1.58 7.51
CA LEU A 84 7.72 -0.28 8.17
C LEU A 84 8.72 -0.20 9.32
N GLN A 85 8.83 -1.26 10.12
CA GLN A 85 9.72 -1.26 11.29
C GLN A 85 11.19 -1.23 10.86
N GLU A 86 11.55 -2.01 9.84
CA GLU A 86 12.91 -2.00 9.26
C GLU A 86 13.25 -0.64 8.62
N ALA A 87 12.29 -0.01 7.94
CA ALA A 87 12.49 1.30 7.31
C ALA A 87 12.67 2.45 8.33
N LEU A 88 12.10 2.32 9.53
CA LEU A 88 12.24 3.32 10.59
C LEU A 88 13.54 3.14 11.39
N GLY A 89 14.00 1.89 11.56
CA GLY A 89 15.16 1.57 12.39
C GLY A 89 14.95 1.87 13.88
N TRP A 90 13.70 2.00 14.32
CA TRP A 90 13.36 2.27 15.71
C TRP A 90 13.50 1.02 16.58
N PRO A 91 13.78 1.18 17.89
CA PRO A 91 13.68 0.07 18.82
C PRO A 91 12.24 -0.46 18.85
N ALA A 92 12.10 -1.78 19.02
CA ALA A 92 10.80 -2.45 18.92
C ALA A 92 9.77 -1.91 19.93
N SER A 93 10.22 -1.48 21.12
CA SER A 93 9.37 -0.85 22.14
C SER A 93 8.74 0.45 21.63
N GLU A 94 9.54 1.40 21.15
CA GLU A 94 9.06 2.70 20.66
C GLU A 94 8.14 2.55 19.45
N TYR A 95 8.47 1.62 18.55
CA TYR A 95 7.64 1.30 17.40
C TYR A 95 6.26 0.78 17.83
N GLU A 96 6.21 -0.20 18.72
CA GLU A 96 4.94 -0.81 19.14
C GLU A 96 4.11 0.16 20.00
N GLU A 97 4.73 0.97 20.85
CA GLU A 97 4.05 2.03 21.60
C GLU A 97 3.39 3.05 20.66
N THR A 98 4.16 3.57 19.70
CA THR A 98 3.65 4.55 18.73
C THR A 98 2.55 3.94 17.88
N ARG A 99 2.72 2.70 17.43
CA ARG A 99 1.73 1.96 16.66
C ARG A 99 0.45 1.71 17.46
N ALA A 100 0.54 1.34 18.73
CA ALA A 100 -0.59 1.12 19.61
C ALA A 100 -1.38 2.43 19.80
N PHE A 101 -0.67 3.54 20.04
CA PHE A 101 -1.28 4.86 20.15
C PHE A 101 -2.01 5.28 18.86
N VAL A 102 -1.36 5.17 17.71
CA VAL A 102 -1.98 5.48 16.40
C VAL A 102 -3.20 4.59 16.14
N SER A 103 -3.15 3.32 16.55
CA SER A 103 -4.27 2.39 16.43
C SER A 103 -5.44 2.78 17.34
N GLN A 104 -5.18 3.32 18.53
CA GLN A 104 -6.20 3.86 19.42
C GLN A 104 -6.89 5.08 18.79
N LEU A 105 -6.11 6.04 18.29
CA LEU A 105 -6.65 7.21 17.58
C LEU A 105 -7.49 6.82 16.36
N ALA A 106 -7.07 5.78 15.63
CA ALA A 106 -7.82 5.26 14.50
C ALA A 106 -9.20 4.72 14.92
N ARG A 107 -9.31 4.08 16.09
CA ARG A 107 -10.60 3.57 16.60
C ARG A 107 -11.52 4.70 17.07
N GLU A 108 -10.95 5.77 17.60
CA GLU A 108 -11.69 6.92 18.12
C GLU A 108 -12.22 7.82 16.99
N TYR A 109 -11.35 8.18 16.04
CA TYR A 109 -11.67 9.18 15.02
C TYR A 109 -12.07 8.57 13.68
N LEU A 110 -11.53 7.41 13.29
CA LEU A 110 -11.74 6.81 11.96
C LEU A 110 -12.77 5.69 11.98
N LYS A 111 -13.31 5.37 10.80
CA LYS A 111 -14.26 4.27 10.64
C LYS A 111 -13.50 2.99 10.32
N VAL A 112 -13.28 2.15 11.32
CA VAL A 112 -12.46 0.92 11.21
C VAL A 112 -12.93 -0.04 10.10
N ASN A 113 -14.23 -0.07 9.83
CA ASN A 113 -14.86 -0.98 8.85
C ASN A 113 -14.75 -0.46 7.40
N LYS A 114 -14.11 0.70 7.19
CA LYS A 114 -13.93 1.30 5.86
C LYS A 114 -12.46 1.26 5.43
N SER A 115 -12.25 1.03 4.14
CA SER A 115 -10.91 1.09 3.54
C SER A 115 -10.31 2.49 3.64
N TRP A 116 -8.98 2.59 3.57
CA TRP A 116 -8.22 3.85 3.66
C TRP A 116 -8.77 4.96 2.73
N ARG A 117 -9.13 4.61 1.49
CA ARG A 117 -9.63 5.58 0.48
C ARG A 117 -10.99 6.17 0.84
N LEU A 118 -11.77 5.50 1.69
CA LEU A 118 -13.12 5.91 2.10
C LEU A 118 -13.13 6.65 3.44
N GLN A 119 -11.95 6.93 4.01
CA GLN A 119 -11.84 7.72 5.24
C GLN A 119 -12.02 9.21 4.96
N ALA A 120 -12.64 9.91 5.90
CA ALA A 120 -12.81 11.35 5.82
C ALA A 120 -11.47 12.04 6.09
N GLN A 121 -10.92 12.74 5.09
CA GLN A 121 -9.67 13.50 5.20
C GLN A 121 -9.59 14.43 6.43
N PRO A 122 -10.64 15.20 6.82
CA PRO A 122 -10.54 16.06 8.01
C PRO A 122 -10.34 15.27 9.31
N LYS A 123 -10.80 14.01 9.36
CA LYS A 123 -10.57 13.15 10.53
C LYS A 123 -9.16 12.58 10.54
N VAL A 124 -8.62 12.25 9.37
CA VAL A 124 -7.24 11.78 9.24
C VAL A 124 -6.25 12.88 9.65
N SER A 125 -6.52 14.15 9.33
CA SER A 125 -5.69 15.28 9.77
C SER A 125 -5.69 15.47 11.29
N ILE A 126 -6.81 15.20 11.97
CA ILE A 126 -6.86 15.22 13.45
C ILE A 126 -5.91 14.17 14.03
N VAL A 127 -5.96 12.95 13.49
CA VAL A 127 -5.06 11.86 13.92
C VAL A 127 -3.59 12.23 13.70
N TYR A 128 -3.24 12.88 12.59
CA TYR A 128 -1.88 13.35 12.37
C TYR A 128 -1.44 14.40 13.39
N ALA A 129 -2.29 15.38 13.68
CA ALA A 129 -1.99 16.43 14.66
C ALA A 129 -1.80 15.87 16.07
N GLU A 130 -2.66 14.93 16.50
CA GLU A 130 -2.53 14.30 17.82
C GLU A 130 -1.33 13.37 17.93
N ALA A 131 -1.03 12.62 16.86
CA ALA A 131 0.17 11.78 16.81
C ALA A 131 1.45 12.61 16.92
N GLN A 132 1.56 13.72 16.18
CA GLN A 132 2.71 14.63 16.25
C GLN A 132 2.83 15.29 17.62
N LYS A 133 1.71 15.71 18.22
CA LYS A 133 1.68 16.30 19.57
C LYS A 133 2.23 15.32 20.62
N ARG A 134 1.95 14.02 20.48
CA ARG A 134 2.44 12.99 21.41
C ARG A 134 3.87 12.58 21.13
N TYR A 135 4.25 12.46 19.85
CA TYR A 135 5.56 11.98 19.41
C TYR A 135 6.21 12.97 18.45
N PRO A 136 6.97 13.96 18.97
CA PRO A 136 7.65 14.96 18.13
C PRO A 136 8.66 14.37 17.14
N ILE A 137 9.15 13.14 17.37
CA ILE A 137 10.02 12.42 16.42
C ILE A 137 9.37 12.25 15.05
N LEU A 138 8.03 12.22 14.98
CA LEU A 138 7.28 12.10 13.73
C LEU A 138 7.44 13.31 12.80
N GLU A 139 7.77 14.50 13.34
CA GLU A 139 7.98 15.71 12.54
C GLU A 139 9.22 15.63 11.63
N ARG A 140 10.16 14.75 11.99
CA ARG A 140 11.37 14.47 11.20
C ARG A 140 11.06 13.75 9.88
N TYR A 141 9.87 13.19 9.73
CA TYR A 141 9.46 12.44 8.54
C TYR A 141 8.62 13.31 7.61
N ASP A 142 8.87 13.18 6.32
CA ASP A 142 8.16 14.00 5.34
C ASP A 142 6.68 13.61 5.25
N GLY A 143 5.79 14.61 5.16
CA GLY A 143 4.35 14.38 5.03
C GLY A 143 3.71 13.45 6.07
N SER A 144 4.34 13.23 7.24
CA SER A 144 3.89 12.26 8.26
C SER A 144 3.60 10.85 7.70
N TRP A 145 4.40 10.42 6.71
CA TRP A 145 4.16 9.14 6.02
C TRP A 145 4.15 7.94 6.99
N VAL A 146 4.90 8.02 8.09
CA VAL A 146 4.95 6.99 9.14
C VAL A 146 3.57 6.71 9.73
N VAL A 147 2.87 7.77 10.17
CA VAL A 147 1.53 7.65 10.73
C VAL A 147 0.55 7.14 9.67
N GLY A 148 0.65 7.66 8.44
CA GLY A 148 -0.21 7.22 7.33
C GLY A 148 -0.05 5.74 6.99
N ASP A 149 1.18 5.22 7.05
CA ASP A 149 1.45 3.81 6.81
C ASP A 149 1.00 2.93 7.99
N MET A 150 1.22 3.36 9.24
CA MET A 150 0.68 2.67 10.42
C MET A 150 -0.85 2.55 10.35
N LEU A 151 -1.53 3.64 10.00
CA LEU A 151 -2.98 3.66 9.81
C LEU A 151 -3.43 2.72 8.68
N ARG A 152 -2.70 2.70 7.56
CA ARG A 152 -3.01 1.83 6.42
C ARG A 152 -2.89 0.35 6.81
N ILE A 153 -1.84 -0.02 7.54
CA ILE A 153 -1.68 -1.39 8.06
C ILE A 153 -2.83 -1.72 9.01
N PHE A 154 -3.13 -0.83 9.96
CA PHE A 154 -4.17 -1.05 10.97
C PHE A 154 -5.56 -1.26 10.34
N LEU A 155 -5.97 -0.36 9.43
CA LEU A 155 -7.27 -0.45 8.77
C LEU A 155 -7.37 -1.67 7.87
N LYS A 156 -6.29 -2.03 7.15
CA LYS A 156 -6.25 -3.25 6.34
C LYS A 156 -6.50 -4.50 7.20
N ASN A 157 -5.86 -4.58 8.36
CA ASN A 157 -5.98 -5.73 9.26
C ASN A 157 -7.32 -5.76 10.03
N SER A 158 -7.96 -4.61 10.21
CA SER A 158 -9.22 -4.53 10.95
C SER A 158 -10.42 -4.81 10.03
N CYS A 159 -10.43 -4.28 8.80
CA CYS A 159 -11.48 -4.55 7.81
C CYS A 159 -11.64 -6.04 7.47
N SER A 160 -10.58 -6.85 7.58
CA SER A 160 -10.61 -8.28 7.27
C SER A 160 -11.13 -9.16 8.41
N ARG A 161 -11.33 -8.61 9.61
CA ARG A 161 -11.69 -9.39 10.82
C ARG A 161 -13.19 -9.40 11.13
N ASP A 162 -13.98 -8.54 10.47
CA ASP A 162 -15.41 -8.35 10.74
C ASP A 162 -16.34 -9.16 9.79
N THR A 163 -15.88 -10.30 9.26
CA THR A 163 -16.70 -11.25 8.47
C THR A 163 -16.79 -12.58 9.17
#